data_AF-A0A1W9X2V9-F1
#
_entry.id   AF-A0A1W9X2V9-F1
#
_cell.length_a   1.000
_cell.length_b   1.000
_cell.length_c   1.000
_cell.angle_alpha   90.00
_cell.angle_beta   90.00
_cell.angle_gamma   90.00
#
_symmetry.space_group_name_H-M   'P 1'
#
loop_
_entity.id
_entity.type
_entity.pdbx_description
1 polymer ?
#
loop_
_entity_poly.entity_id
_entity_poly.type
_entity_poly.pdbx_seq_one_letter_code
_entity_poly.pdbx_strand_id
1 'polypeptide(L)'
;MNTTQPETLTPETDTQPSLEELLEQSAAEKERMTFSFQDKALIALVPIEDTELIAKISGCIDRANINDALKEQGAIALNDLTKELEL
;
A
#
# COMPACT_ATOMS: atom_id res chain seq x y z
N MET A 1 53.64 -5.67 36.47
CA MET A 1 52.27 -5.94 36.94
C MET A 1 51.37 -4.96 36.21
N ASN A 2 50.77 -5.38 35.10
CA ASN A 2 49.89 -4.51 34.32
C ASN A 2 48.46 -4.76 34.76
N THR A 3 47.83 -3.70 35.25
CA THR A 3 46.46 -3.71 35.76
C THR A 3 45.52 -3.60 34.56
N THR A 4 44.96 -4.73 34.13
CA THR A 4 43.85 -4.74 33.16
C THR A 4 42.61 -4.19 33.86
N GLN A 5 42.17 -3.00 33.47
CA GLN A 5 40.84 -2.49 33.80
C GLN A 5 39.78 -3.40 33.15
N PRO A 6 38.67 -3.69 33.83
CA PRO A 6 37.56 -4.38 33.18
C PRO A 6 36.91 -3.43 32.18
N GLU A 7 36.94 -3.81 30.90
CA GLU A 7 36.07 -3.25 29.87
C GLU A 7 34.62 -3.49 30.32
N THR A 8 33.95 -2.42 30.74
CA THR A 8 32.50 -2.41 30.96
C THR A 8 31.84 -2.64 29.61
N LEU A 9 31.46 -3.89 29.34
CA LEU A 9 30.54 -4.25 28.26
C LEU A 9 29.20 -3.58 28.58
N THR A 10 28.94 -2.42 28.00
CA THR A 10 27.59 -1.85 27.97
C THR A 10 26.71 -2.82 27.19
N PRO A 11 25.62 -3.34 27.77
CA PRO A 11 24.65 -4.08 26.99
C PRO A 11 24.02 -3.09 26.02
N GLU A 12 24.25 -3.26 24.72
CA GLU A 12 23.46 -2.61 23.69
C GLU A 12 22.05 -3.21 23.79
N THR A 13 21.23 -2.66 24.68
CA THR A 13 19.79 -2.81 24.61
C THR A 13 19.34 -2.07 23.37
N ASP A 14 19.39 -2.76 22.24
CA ASP A 14 18.66 -2.39 21.03
C ASP A 14 17.16 -2.48 21.38
N THR A 15 16.67 -1.47 22.08
CA THR A 15 15.26 -1.34 22.43
C THR A 15 14.53 -1.05 21.15
N GLN A 16 14.01 -2.11 20.52
CA GLN A 16 13.09 -1.99 19.41
C GLN A 16 11.97 -1.03 19.82
N PRO A 17 11.73 0.04 19.04
CA PRO A 17 10.73 1.03 19.39
C PRO A 17 9.38 0.37 19.55
N SER A 18 8.61 0.86 20.51
CA SER A 18 7.24 0.43 20.72
C SER A 18 6.40 0.73 19.47
N LEU A 19 5.27 0.02 19.33
CA LEU A 19 4.33 0.30 18.26
C LEU A 19 3.84 1.75 18.31
N GLU A 20 3.62 2.29 19.51
CA GLU A 20 3.19 3.68 19.71
C GLU A 20 4.22 4.67 19.17
N GLU A 21 5.50 4.50 19.51
CA GLU A 21 6.59 5.36 19.00
C GLU A 21 6.72 5.29 17.48
N LEU A 22 6.60 4.09 16.89
CA LEU A 22 6.62 3.92 15.43
C LEU A 22 5.45 4.63 14.75
N LEU A 23 4.26 4.59 15.35
CA LEU A 23 3.06 5.26 14.84
C LEU A 23 3.18 6.78 14.94
N GLU A 24 3.68 7.29 16.08
CA GLU A 24 3.92 8.72 16.27
C GLU A 24 4.94 9.26 15.29
N GLN A 25 6.05 8.53 15.08
CA GLN A 25 7.07 8.91 14.11
C GLN A 25 6.50 8.92 12.67
N SER A 26 5.83 7.84 12.26
CA SER A 26 5.21 7.75 10.93
C SER A 26 4.19 8.87 10.70
N ALA A 27 3.42 9.24 11.73
CA ALA A 27 2.48 10.35 11.65
C ALA A 27 3.18 11.72 11.51
N ALA A 28 4.27 11.94 12.26
CA ALA A 28 5.03 13.18 12.21
C ALA A 28 5.74 13.38 10.86
N GLU A 29 6.30 12.31 10.31
CA GLU A 29 7.03 12.32 9.04
C GLU A 29 6.11 12.19 7.81
N LYS A 30 4.82 11.90 8.04
CA LYS A 30 3.85 11.51 6.99
C LYS A 30 4.36 10.36 6.13
N GLU A 31 5.09 9.44 6.76
CA GLU A 31 5.66 8.28 6.09
C GLU A 31 4.62 7.17 6.00
N ARG A 32 4.59 6.45 4.87
CA ARG A 32 3.79 5.23 4.74
C ARG A 32 4.51 4.08 5.43
N MET A 33 3.80 3.35 6.28
CA MET A 33 4.35 2.20 7.01
C MET A 33 3.58 0.94 6.67
N THR A 34 4.26 -0.19 6.49
CA THR A 34 3.61 -1.49 6.26
C THR A 34 4.05 -2.48 7.34
N PHE A 35 3.08 -2.96 8.10
CA PHE A 35 3.27 -4.07 9.04
C PHE A 35 3.07 -5.38 8.31
N SER A 36 4.09 -6.23 8.35
CA SER A 36 4.08 -7.57 7.74
C SER A 36 4.11 -8.66 8.81
N PHE A 37 3.49 -9.79 8.51
CA PHE A 37 3.55 -11.01 9.30
C PHE A 37 3.82 -12.19 8.37
N GLN A 38 4.84 -12.99 8.67
CA GLN A 38 5.29 -14.10 7.82
C GLN A 38 5.48 -13.67 6.34
N ASP A 39 6.20 -12.55 6.13
CA ASP A 39 6.49 -11.97 4.81
C ASP A 39 5.27 -11.52 4.01
N LYS A 40 4.09 -11.42 4.65
CA LYS A 40 2.86 -10.94 4.04
C LYS A 40 2.45 -9.61 4.67
N ALA A 41 2.15 -8.63 3.82
CA ALA A 41 1.57 -7.37 4.30
C ALA A 41 0.23 -7.64 4.99
N LEU A 42 0.10 -7.20 6.24
CA LEU A 42 -1.12 -7.35 7.03
C LEU A 42 -1.86 -6.02 7.12
N ILE A 43 -1.13 -4.95 7.44
CA ILE A 43 -1.68 -3.61 7.63
C ILE A 43 -0.74 -2.60 6.97
N ALA A 44 -1.30 -1.67 6.21
CA ALA A 44 -0.58 -0.50 5.70
C ALA A 44 -1.18 0.75 6.31
N LEU A 45 -0.32 1.63 6.81
CA LEU A 45 -0.66 2.96 7.27
C LEU A 45 -0.22 3.94 6.21
N VAL A 46 -1.14 4.82 5.85
CA VAL A 46 -0.92 5.87 4.86
C VAL A 46 -1.41 7.19 5.43
N PRO A 47 -0.76 8.31 5.10
CA PRO A 47 -1.30 9.64 5.40
C PRO A 47 -2.72 9.79 4.86
N ILE A 48 -3.56 10.53 5.58
CA ILE A 48 -4.97 10.70 5.18
C ILE A 48 -5.08 11.41 3.83
N GLU A 49 -4.12 12.28 3.50
CA GLU A 49 -4.05 13.01 2.24
C GLU A 49 -3.85 12.07 1.03
N ASP A 50 -3.24 10.89 1.25
CA ASP A 50 -3.03 9.91 0.19
C ASP A 50 -4.30 9.10 -0.12
N THR A 51 -5.29 9.10 0.76
CA THR A 51 -6.50 8.26 0.60
C THR A 51 -7.32 8.64 -0.63
N GLU A 52 -7.41 9.94 -0.95
CA GLU A 52 -8.10 10.42 -2.16
C GLU A 52 -7.37 9.99 -3.44
N LEU A 53 -6.04 10.09 -3.45
CA LEU A 53 -5.23 9.65 -4.57
C LEU A 53 -5.36 8.14 -4.79
N ILE A 54 -5.32 7.35 -3.71
CA ILE A 54 -5.51 5.89 -3.75
C ILE A 54 -6.89 5.55 -4.34
N ALA A 55 -7.95 6.22 -3.90
CA ALA A 55 -9.30 6.00 -4.43
C ALA A 55 -9.39 6.32 -5.93
N LYS A 56 -8.77 7.42 -6.37
CA LYS A 56 -8.74 7.80 -7.78
C LYS A 56 -7.97 6.79 -8.63
N ILE A 57 -6.84 6.30 -8.15
CA ILE A 57 -6.05 5.26 -8.82
C ILE A 57 -6.87 3.98 -8.92
N SER A 58 -7.53 3.54 -7.84
CA SER A 58 -8.42 2.37 -7.85
C SER A 58 -9.49 2.50 -8.93
N GLY A 59 -10.18 3.64 -8.98
CA GLY A 59 -11.20 3.90 -9.99
C GLY A 59 -10.65 3.89 -11.43
N CYS A 60 -9.41 4.28 -11.65
CA CYS A 60 -8.75 4.17 -12.96
C CYS A 60 -8.45 2.70 -13.32
N ILE A 61 -7.98 1.91 -12.36
CA ILE A 61 -7.66 0.48 -12.56
C ILE A 61 -8.95 -0.29 -12.86
N ASP A 62 -10.01 -0.07 -12.09
CA ASP A 62 -11.31 -0.72 -12.30
C ASP A 62 -11.88 -0.40 -13.69
N ARG A 63 -11.75 0.86 -14.13
CA ARG A 63 -12.19 1.29 -15.47
C ARG A 63 -11.31 0.75 -16.58
N ALA A 64 -10.01 0.60 -16.36
CA ALA A 64 -9.12 -0.03 -17.33
C ALA A 64 -9.52 -1.50 -17.54
N ASN A 65 -9.86 -2.21 -16.47
CA ASN A 65 -10.31 -3.60 -16.53
C ASN A 65 -11.67 -3.74 -17.24
N ILE A 66 -12.61 -2.81 -17.00
CA ILE A 66 -13.88 -2.74 -17.74
C ILE A 66 -13.64 -2.45 -19.23
N ASN A 67 -12.74 -1.51 -19.55
CA ASN A 67 -12.42 -1.18 -20.95
C ASN A 67 -11.75 -2.35 -21.68
N ASP A 68 -10.91 -3.13 -21.01
CA ASP A 68 -10.30 -4.31 -21.62
C ASP A 68 -11.35 -5.43 -21.81
N ALA A 69 -12.26 -5.63 -20.86
CA ALA A 69 -13.40 -6.53 -21.04
C ALA A 69 -14.35 -6.09 -22.19
N LEU A 70 -14.54 -4.78 -22.39
CA LEU A 70 -15.33 -4.22 -23.49
C LEU A 70 -14.63 -4.35 -24.85
N LYS A 71 -13.29 -4.31 -24.88
CA LYS A 71 -12.52 -4.57 -26.10
C LYS A 71 -12.52 -6.05 -26.46
N GLU A 72 -12.52 -6.95 -25.48
CA GLU A 72 -12.58 -8.41 -25.70
C GLU A 72 -13.97 -8.90 -26.10
N GLN A 73 -15.06 -8.26 -25.64
CA GLN A 73 -16.42 -8.64 -26.04
C GLN A 73 -16.82 -8.20 -27.46
N GLY A 74 -15.95 -7.47 -28.16
CA GLY A 74 -16.28 -6.89 -29.46
C GLY A 74 -17.31 -5.79 -29.26
N ALA A 75 -16.96 -4.56 -29.64
CA ALA A 75 -17.94 -3.51 -29.72
C ALA A 75 -18.95 -3.90 -30.80
N ILE A 76 -20.10 -4.47 -30.41
CA ILE A 76 -21.27 -4.49 -31.28
C ILE A 76 -21.58 -3.02 -31.48
N ALA A 77 -21.28 -2.52 -32.68
CA ALA A 77 -21.62 -1.15 -33.04
C ALA A 77 -23.12 -1.00 -32.78
N LEU A 78 -23.54 0.09 -32.15
CA LEU A 78 -24.95 0.35 -31.82
C LEU A 78 -25.87 0.12 -33.06
N ASN A 79 -25.32 0.35 -34.26
CA ASN A 79 -25.96 0.09 -35.55
C ASN A 79 -26.27 -1.38 -35.86
N ASP A 80 -25.46 -2.32 -35.37
CA ASP A 80 -25.70 -3.76 -35.53
C ASP A 80 -26.80 -4.23 -34.57
N LEU A 81 -26.87 -3.65 -33.36
CA LEU A 81 -27.93 -3.93 -32.39
C LEU A 81 -29.32 -3.48 -32.90
N THR A 82 -29.41 -2.34 -33.58
CA THR A 82 -30.67 -1.84 -34.15
C THR A 82 -31.19 -2.74 -35.28
N LYS A 83 -30.28 -3.28 -36.10
CA LYS A 83 -30.63 -4.24 -37.17
C LYS A 83 -31.14 -5.57 -36.63
N GLU A 84 -30.59 -6.04 -35.51
CA GLU A 84 -30.97 -7.33 -34.92
C GLU A 84 -32.29 -7.24 -34.12
N LEU A 85 -32.66 -6.03 -33.68
CA LEU A 85 -33.91 -5.75 -32.96
C LEU A 85 -35.07 -5.31 -33.87
N GLU A 86 -34.87 -5.24 -35.19
CA GLU A 86 -35.84 -4.74 -36.18
C GLU A 86 -36.49 -3.38 -35.78
N LEU A 87 -35.70 -2.50 -35.16
CA LEU A 87 -36.10 -1.12 -34.82
C LEU A 87 -35.74 -0.12 -35.94
#